data_AF-A0A6V3JCJ3-F1
#
_entry.id   AF-A0A6V3JCJ3-F1
#
_cell.length_a   1.000
_cell.length_b   1.000
_cell.length_c   1.000
_cell.angle_alpha   90.00
_cell.angle_beta   90.00
_cell.angle_gamma   90.00
#
_symmetry.space_group_name_H-M   'P 1'
#
loop_
_entity.id
_entity.type
_entity.pdbx_description
1 polymer ?
#
loop_
_entity_poly.entity_id
_entity_poly.type
_entity_poly.pdbx_seq_one_letter_code
_entity_poly.pdbx_strand_id
1 'polypeptide(L)'
;LRTGNVKRVGPMHSVPGCTLALLAFVLAAACGQAGALLCAVELAYAAYYFAAKKPRIQPVRPAPQMTAAERWDLWKRCIAHVPSVEGFSRGWFRYLEDDLRDSRLPEGGGRQMVAFADLRRSNVKHWIAWGLWGRKLQPGKHDDDAAGGGVDADELERYVQHLEKNLGSSLPSGRFPEGMNRDIEVLQFSLEPVRCHWKPFCVFAILELAWFGFALVLFAMGFSYRRKDDVAYWIREGRAAGQPKPPVVLLHGVGLGVLPYISMLGWIGKQEGWGRTWIAVESPEYPRYHATSLMSVPMDYARTLKNVLMAHGSAEAIFLVCGRPCSCFPFLSCL
;
A
#
# COMPACT_ATOMS: atom_id res chain seq x y z
N LEU A 1 10.78 -7.10 -36.44
CA LEU A 1 10.30 -5.69 -36.37
C LEU A 1 8.84 -5.62 -36.83
N ARG A 2 7.89 -5.90 -35.93
CA ARG A 2 6.48 -5.51 -36.06
C ARG A 2 6.20 -4.56 -34.91
N THR A 3 6.24 -3.27 -35.18
CA THR A 3 5.80 -2.22 -34.26
C THR A 3 4.28 -2.29 -34.19
N GLY A 4 3.77 -3.19 -33.36
CA GLY A 4 2.35 -3.23 -33.00
C GLY A 4 1.98 -1.90 -32.37
N ASN A 5 1.18 -1.11 -33.09
CA ASN A 5 0.51 0.08 -32.57
C ASN A 5 -0.41 -0.35 -31.43
N VAL A 6 0.11 -0.34 -30.20
CA VAL A 6 -0.71 -0.32 -29.00
C VAL A 6 -1.46 1.01 -29.05
N LYS A 7 -2.72 0.96 -29.50
CA LYS A 7 -3.67 2.06 -29.33
C LYS A 7 -3.69 2.36 -27.84
N ARG A 8 -3.01 3.42 -27.40
CA ARG A 8 -3.29 4.04 -26.10
C ARG A 8 -4.77 4.37 -26.13
N VAL A 9 -5.55 3.63 -25.36
CA VAL A 9 -6.92 4.01 -25.04
C VAL A 9 -6.78 5.42 -24.47
N GLY A 10 -7.29 6.42 -25.21
CA GLY A 10 -7.27 7.80 -24.77
C GLY A 10 -7.88 7.91 -23.37
N PRO A 11 -7.48 8.91 -22.56
CA PRO A 11 -8.00 9.06 -21.22
C PRO A 11 -9.52 8.98 -21.28
N MET A 12 -10.08 7.94 -20.65
CA MET A 12 -11.52 7.79 -20.50
C MET A 12 -12.01 9.13 -19.98
N HIS A 13 -12.82 9.82 -20.81
CA HIS A 13 -13.27 11.17 -20.53
C HIS A 13 -13.81 11.18 -19.11
N SER A 14 -13.10 11.88 -18.22
CA SER A 14 -13.65 12.32 -16.94
C SER A 14 -15.03 12.86 -17.26
N VAL A 15 -16.07 12.33 -16.62
CA VAL A 15 -17.43 12.86 -16.73
C VAL A 15 -17.29 14.37 -16.64
N PRO A 16 -17.55 15.12 -17.74
CA PRO A 16 -17.21 16.53 -17.78
C PRO A 16 -17.95 17.18 -16.63
N GLY A 17 -17.28 18.04 -15.85
CA GLY A 17 -17.85 18.64 -14.64
C GLY A 17 -19.24 19.27 -14.85
N CYS A 18 -19.58 19.57 -16.10
CA CYS A 18 -20.91 19.97 -16.57
C CYS A 18 -22.03 18.96 -16.18
N THR A 19 -21.77 17.65 -16.19
CA THR A 19 -22.78 16.62 -15.86
C THR A 19 -23.08 16.56 -14.35
N LEU A 20 -22.05 16.77 -13.52
CA LEU A 20 -22.20 16.86 -12.06
C LEU A 20 -22.89 18.17 -11.66
N ALA A 21 -22.55 19.28 -12.33
CA ALA A 21 -23.22 20.56 -12.12
C ALA A 21 -24.71 20.50 -12.50
N LEU A 22 -25.06 19.83 -13.59
CA LEU A 22 -26.45 19.67 -14.03
C LEU A 22 -27.25 18.79 -13.06
N LEU A 23 -26.67 17.67 -12.59
CA LEU A 23 -27.32 16.78 -11.62
C LEU A 23 -27.53 17.48 -10.27
N ALA A 24 -26.52 18.24 -9.80
CA ALA A 24 -26.61 19.05 -8.60
C ALA A 24 -27.71 20.12 -8.71
N PHE A 25 -27.81 20.80 -9.87
CA PHE A 25 -28.85 21.79 -10.11
C PHE A 25 -30.27 21.18 -10.08
N VAL A 26 -30.46 20.00 -10.70
CA VAL A 26 -31.74 19.29 -10.69
C VAL A 26 -32.13 18.80 -9.29
N LEU A 27 -31.17 18.30 -8.51
CA LEU A 27 -31.41 17.87 -7.12
C LEU A 27 -31.66 19.05 -6.18
N ALA A 28 -30.97 20.17 -6.37
CA ALA A 28 -31.22 21.40 -5.62
C ALA A 28 -32.63 21.97 -5.88
N ALA A 29 -33.09 21.93 -7.13
CA ALA A 29 -34.44 22.35 -7.50
C ALA A 29 -35.53 21.46 -6.87
N ALA A 30 -35.27 20.17 -6.70
CA ALA A 30 -36.22 19.22 -6.12
C ALA A 30 -36.25 19.22 -4.57
N CYS A 31 -35.14 19.57 -3.90
CA CYS A 31 -34.98 19.43 -2.45
C CYS A 31 -35.01 20.76 -1.66
N GLY A 32 -35.35 21.88 -2.31
CA GLY A 32 -35.42 23.19 -1.68
C GLY A 32 -34.07 23.69 -1.14
N GLN A 33 -34.09 24.51 -0.09
CA GLN A 33 -32.89 25.17 0.45
C GLN A 33 -31.80 24.19 0.92
N ALA A 34 -32.18 23.03 1.47
CA ALA A 34 -31.24 22.01 1.93
C ALA A 34 -30.48 21.35 0.77
N GLY A 35 -31.18 21.07 -0.34
CA GLY A 35 -30.55 20.54 -1.56
C GLY A 35 -29.55 21.51 -2.17
N ALA A 36 -29.91 22.80 -2.24
CA ALA A 36 -29.03 23.86 -2.71
C ALA A 36 -27.76 23.97 -1.85
N LEU A 37 -27.88 23.88 -0.52
CA LEU A 37 -26.75 23.91 0.39
C LEU A 37 -25.80 22.71 0.17
N LEU A 38 -26.33 21.50 0.07
CA LEU A 38 -25.51 20.30 -0.19
C LEU A 38 -24.76 20.40 -1.53
N CYS A 39 -25.42 20.92 -2.57
CA CYS A 39 -24.77 21.15 -3.86
C CYS A 39 -23.67 22.20 -3.77
N ALA A 40 -23.90 23.30 -3.04
CA ALA A 40 -22.89 24.32 -2.81
C ALA A 40 -21.67 23.75 -2.05
N VAL A 41 -21.88 22.92 -1.03
CA VAL A 41 -20.81 22.26 -0.28
C VAL A 41 -20.02 21.30 -1.18
N GLU A 42 -20.69 20.49 -1.99
CA GLU A 42 -20.05 19.58 -2.93
C GLU A 42 -19.21 20.33 -3.98
N LEU A 43 -19.73 21.43 -4.53
CA LEU A 43 -19.00 22.27 -5.48
C LEU A 43 -17.78 22.94 -4.83
N ALA A 44 -17.92 23.45 -3.61
CA ALA A 44 -16.81 24.02 -2.85
C ALA A 44 -15.74 22.96 -2.56
N TYR A 45 -16.15 21.75 -2.18
CA TYR A 45 -15.27 20.61 -1.96
C TYR A 45 -14.53 20.21 -3.25
N ALA A 46 -15.23 20.18 -4.39
CA ALA A 46 -14.64 19.90 -5.70
C ALA A 46 -13.60 20.93 -6.08
N ALA A 47 -13.92 22.22 -5.96
CA ALA A 47 -12.99 23.30 -6.21
C ALA A 47 -11.73 23.16 -5.33
N TYR A 48 -11.91 22.95 -4.03
CA TYR A 48 -10.79 22.73 -3.10
C TYR A 48 -9.93 21.52 -3.48
N TYR A 49 -10.55 20.39 -3.80
CA TYR A 49 -9.83 19.17 -4.15
C TYR A 49 -9.01 19.35 -5.43
N PHE A 50 -9.60 19.86 -6.50
CA PHE A 50 -8.90 19.99 -7.77
C PHE A 50 -7.84 21.10 -7.74
N ALA A 51 -8.09 22.20 -7.03
CA ALA A 51 -7.13 23.31 -6.94
C ALA A 51 -6.00 23.05 -5.94
N ALA A 52 -6.29 22.52 -4.74
CA ALA A 52 -5.33 22.42 -3.66
C ALA A 52 -4.83 20.99 -3.40
N LYS A 53 -5.70 19.98 -3.51
CA LYS A 53 -5.36 18.60 -3.10
C LYS A 53 -4.71 17.81 -4.23
N LYS A 54 -5.34 17.75 -5.41
CA LYS A 54 -4.90 16.92 -6.54
C LYS A 54 -3.43 17.14 -6.94
N PRO A 55 -2.89 18.38 -7.00
CA PRO A 55 -1.48 18.60 -7.31
C PRO A 55 -0.50 18.02 -6.26
N ARG A 56 -0.97 17.78 -5.03
CA ARG A 56 -0.17 17.26 -3.91
C ARG A 56 -0.26 15.74 -3.73
N ILE A 57 -1.10 15.06 -4.51
CA ILE A 57 -1.42 13.64 -4.28
C ILE A 57 -0.20 12.72 -4.54
N GLN A 58 0.84 13.17 -5.26
CA GLN A 58 2.03 12.34 -5.44
C GLN A 58 3.30 13.09 -5.86
N PRO A 59 3.95 13.81 -4.94
CA PRO A 59 5.37 14.09 -5.12
C PRO A 59 6.12 12.75 -5.18
N VAL A 60 6.85 12.49 -6.27
CA VAL A 60 7.75 11.34 -6.35
C VAL A 60 8.84 11.54 -5.29
N ARG A 61 8.84 10.70 -4.25
CA ARG A 61 9.94 10.70 -3.28
C ARG A 61 11.15 10.00 -3.90
N PRO A 62 12.37 10.52 -3.70
CA PRO A 62 13.56 9.77 -4.02
C PRO A 62 13.58 8.50 -3.19
N ALA A 63 14.05 7.41 -3.78
CA ALA A 63 14.28 6.18 -3.03
C ALA A 63 15.28 6.43 -1.89
N PRO A 64 15.17 5.72 -0.76
CA PRO A 64 16.20 5.75 0.26
C PRO A 64 17.57 5.45 -0.35
N GLN A 65 18.58 6.24 0.00
CA GLN A 65 19.94 5.95 -0.40
C GLN A 65 20.47 4.82 0.48
N MET A 66 20.54 3.62 -0.08
CA MET A 66 21.19 2.46 0.53
C MET A 66 22.48 2.15 -0.22
N THR A 67 23.48 1.66 0.49
CA THR A 67 24.66 1.04 -0.13
C THR A 67 24.30 -0.32 -0.74
N ALA A 68 25.13 -0.83 -1.65
CA ALA A 68 24.93 -2.17 -2.22
C ALA A 68 24.94 -3.26 -1.14
N ALA A 69 25.79 -3.13 -0.13
CA ALA A 69 25.86 -4.07 0.99
C ALA A 69 24.57 -4.08 1.82
N GLU A 70 24.02 -2.90 2.14
CA GLU A 70 22.77 -2.78 2.89
C GLU A 70 21.58 -3.33 2.10
N ARG A 71 21.51 -3.05 0.79
CA ARG A 71 20.47 -3.62 -0.10
C ARG A 71 20.53 -5.14 -0.13
N TRP A 72 21.74 -5.68 -0.29
CA TRP A 72 21.97 -7.12 -0.31
C TRP A 72 21.56 -7.78 1.01
N ASP A 73 21.89 -7.15 2.14
CA ASP A 73 21.53 -7.68 3.45
C ASP A 73 20.02 -7.63 3.72
N LEU A 74 19.36 -6.54 3.32
CA LEU A 74 17.89 -6.43 3.36
C LEU A 74 17.24 -7.51 2.49
N TRP A 75 17.71 -7.70 1.26
CA TRP A 75 17.18 -8.67 0.33
C TRP A 75 17.25 -10.10 0.87
N LYS A 76 18.43 -10.53 1.35
CA LYS A 76 18.60 -11.87 1.94
C LYS A 76 17.62 -12.11 3.09
N ARG A 77 17.48 -11.12 3.99
CA ARG A 77 16.53 -11.21 5.10
C ARG A 77 15.11 -11.36 4.60
N CYS A 78 14.69 -10.52 3.64
CA CYS A 78 13.35 -10.61 3.06
C CYS A 78 13.06 -11.99 2.49
N ILE A 79 13.94 -12.51 1.62
CA ILE A 79 13.76 -13.82 0.99
C ILE A 79 13.77 -14.96 2.03
N ALA A 80 14.61 -14.89 3.05
CA ALA A 80 14.71 -15.92 4.09
C ALA A 80 13.45 -16.05 4.96
N HIS A 81 12.65 -14.99 5.10
CA HIS A 81 11.44 -14.98 5.95
C HIS A 81 10.14 -15.15 5.16
N VAL A 82 10.21 -15.24 3.84
CA VAL A 82 9.04 -15.43 2.98
C VAL A 82 8.60 -16.90 3.05
N PRO A 83 7.34 -17.22 3.39
CA PRO A 83 6.85 -18.60 3.44
C PRO A 83 6.87 -19.32 2.08
N SER A 84 6.61 -18.57 1.00
CA SER A 84 6.67 -19.06 -0.38
C SER A 84 7.26 -17.98 -1.28
N VAL A 85 8.50 -18.19 -1.73
CA VAL A 85 9.19 -17.26 -2.63
C VAL A 85 8.42 -17.11 -3.94
N GLU A 86 7.83 -18.20 -4.44
CA GLU A 86 6.98 -18.18 -5.63
C GLU A 86 5.76 -17.27 -5.42
N GLY A 87 4.97 -17.51 -4.37
CA GLY A 87 3.77 -16.72 -4.08
C GLY A 87 4.09 -15.25 -3.82
N PHE A 88 5.19 -14.98 -3.12
CA PHE A 88 5.70 -13.63 -2.90
C PHE A 88 6.05 -12.93 -4.21
N SER A 89 6.85 -13.55 -5.07
CA SER A 89 7.24 -12.96 -6.36
C SER A 89 6.01 -12.67 -7.22
N ARG A 90 5.06 -13.61 -7.34
CA ARG A 90 3.85 -13.46 -8.17
C ARG A 90 2.95 -12.31 -7.74
N GLY A 91 2.86 -12.04 -6.44
CA GLY A 91 1.98 -10.99 -5.92
C GLY A 91 2.39 -9.56 -6.30
N TRP A 92 3.57 -9.38 -6.90
CA TRP A 92 4.08 -8.09 -7.37
C TRP A 92 3.78 -7.80 -8.85
N PHE A 93 3.10 -8.71 -9.53
CA PHE A 93 2.79 -8.60 -10.94
C PHE A 93 1.29 -8.63 -11.19
N ARG A 94 0.83 -7.96 -12.26
CA ARG A 94 -0.55 -8.04 -12.77
C ARG A 94 -0.55 -8.15 -14.29
N TYR A 95 -1.63 -8.68 -14.86
CA TYR A 95 -1.84 -8.60 -16.30
C TYR A 95 -2.28 -7.17 -16.70
N LEU A 96 -1.88 -6.72 -17.88
CA LEU A 96 -2.24 -5.39 -18.41
C LEU A 96 -3.73 -5.28 -18.79
N GLU A 97 -4.33 -6.37 -19.26
CA GLU A 97 -5.72 -6.39 -19.72
C GLU A 97 -6.74 -6.32 -18.56
N ASP A 98 -6.30 -6.49 -17.30
CA ASP A 98 -7.16 -6.38 -16.11
C ASP A 98 -7.76 -4.96 -15.92
N ASP A 99 -7.30 -3.94 -16.64
CA ASP A 99 -7.90 -2.59 -16.63
C ASP A 99 -9.20 -2.50 -17.46
N LEU A 100 -9.53 -3.49 -18.30
CA LEU A 100 -10.70 -3.46 -19.18
C LEU A 100 -11.49 -4.77 -19.12
N ARG A 101 -12.56 -4.76 -18.31
CA ARG A 101 -13.77 -5.57 -18.52
C ARG A 101 -13.49 -7.03 -18.95
N ASP A 102 -13.35 -7.93 -17.99
CA ASP A 102 -13.81 -9.28 -18.27
C ASP A 102 -14.75 -9.81 -17.18
N SER A 103 -16.01 -9.83 -17.57
CA SER A 103 -17.12 -10.70 -17.14
C SER A 103 -16.78 -12.21 -17.15
N ARG A 104 -15.49 -12.57 -17.19
CA ARG A 104 -14.93 -13.92 -17.12
C ARG A 104 -14.09 -14.15 -15.87
N LEU A 105 -14.20 -13.27 -14.86
CA LEU A 105 -13.83 -13.69 -13.51
C LEU A 105 -14.64 -14.95 -13.18
N PRO A 106 -13.99 -16.07 -12.80
CA PRO A 106 -14.71 -17.23 -12.26
C PRO A 106 -15.66 -16.72 -11.17
N GLU A 107 -16.87 -17.27 -11.10
CA GLU A 107 -17.83 -16.97 -10.04
C GLU A 107 -17.13 -17.07 -8.67
N GLY A 108 -16.71 -15.92 -8.12
CA GLY A 108 -15.70 -15.88 -7.05
C GLY A 108 -14.92 -14.57 -6.94
N GLY A 109 -14.89 -13.73 -7.97
CA GLY A 109 -14.49 -12.30 -7.85
C GLY A 109 -13.07 -12.02 -7.35
N GLY A 110 -12.17 -13.00 -7.42
CA GLY A 110 -10.77 -12.86 -7.03
C GLY A 110 -9.94 -12.25 -8.15
N ARG A 111 -9.03 -11.33 -7.81
CA ARG A 111 -7.99 -10.84 -8.74
C ARG A 111 -7.19 -12.03 -9.26
N GLN A 112 -7.08 -12.18 -10.58
CA GLN A 112 -6.28 -13.25 -11.16
C GLN A 112 -4.80 -12.97 -10.87
N MET A 113 -4.16 -13.85 -10.09
CA MET A 113 -2.72 -13.78 -9.89
C MET A 113 -2.01 -14.23 -11.15
N VAL A 114 -0.97 -13.51 -11.55
CA VAL A 114 -0.09 -13.88 -12.67
C VAL A 114 0.39 -15.32 -12.49
N ALA A 115 0.25 -16.15 -13.53
CA ALA A 115 0.77 -17.51 -13.49
C ALA A 115 2.30 -17.47 -13.39
N PHE A 116 2.89 -18.30 -12.53
CA PHE A 116 4.34 -18.29 -12.33
C PHE A 116 5.10 -18.56 -13.63
N ALA A 117 4.56 -19.47 -14.46
CA ALA A 117 5.10 -19.83 -15.76
C ALA A 117 5.13 -18.68 -16.78
N ASP A 118 4.42 -17.57 -16.52
CA ASP A 118 4.39 -16.40 -17.39
C ASP A 118 5.43 -15.34 -16.99
N LEU A 119 5.99 -15.42 -15.78
CA LEU A 119 7.05 -14.54 -15.34
C LEU A 119 8.33 -14.80 -16.15
N ARG A 120 8.98 -13.72 -16.59
CA ARG A 120 10.24 -13.77 -17.32
C ARG A 120 11.31 -12.99 -16.57
N ARG A 121 12.58 -13.29 -16.86
CA ARG A 121 13.75 -12.70 -16.19
C ARG A 121 13.70 -11.16 -16.20
N SER A 122 13.37 -10.54 -17.33
CA SER A 122 13.29 -9.07 -17.43
C SER A 122 12.16 -8.48 -16.58
N ASN A 123 11.01 -9.15 -16.45
CA ASN A 123 9.93 -8.68 -15.55
C ASN A 123 10.43 -8.66 -14.09
N VAL A 124 11.16 -9.70 -13.67
CA VAL A 124 11.76 -9.79 -12.32
C VAL A 124 12.81 -8.71 -12.10
N LYS A 125 13.68 -8.45 -13.08
CA LYS A 125 14.63 -7.33 -13.03
C LYS A 125 13.94 -5.98 -12.80
N HIS A 126 12.84 -5.72 -13.51
CA HIS A 126 12.04 -4.50 -13.32
C HIS A 126 11.45 -4.39 -11.91
N TRP A 127 10.99 -5.50 -11.35
CA TRP A 127 10.46 -5.54 -9.98
C TRP A 127 11.54 -5.25 -8.95
N ILE A 128 12.70 -5.91 -9.05
CA ILE A 128 13.80 -5.74 -8.11
C ILE A 128 14.39 -4.32 -8.21
N ALA A 129 14.57 -3.81 -9.43
CA ALA A 129 15.04 -2.44 -9.66
C ALA A 129 14.11 -1.39 -9.01
N TRP A 130 12.80 -1.60 -9.10
CA TRP A 130 11.84 -0.75 -8.40
C TRP A 130 11.91 -0.95 -6.87
N GLY A 131 11.91 -2.18 -6.38
CA GLY A 131 11.86 -2.48 -4.95
C GLY A 131 13.08 -2.00 -4.17
N LEU A 132 14.28 -2.10 -4.75
CA LEU A 132 15.54 -1.80 -4.05
C LEU A 132 16.14 -0.44 -4.43
N TRP A 133 15.88 0.09 -5.63
CA TRP A 133 16.39 1.40 -6.06
C TRP A 133 15.30 2.45 -6.25
N GLY A 134 14.02 2.07 -6.24
CA GLY A 134 12.91 2.98 -6.57
C GLY A 134 13.03 3.57 -7.97
N ARG A 135 13.50 2.79 -8.95
CA ARG A 135 13.69 3.24 -10.34
C ARG A 135 12.91 2.40 -11.34
N LYS A 136 12.53 3.03 -12.47
CA LYS A 136 11.99 2.33 -13.64
C LYS A 136 13.14 1.93 -14.55
N LEU A 137 13.21 0.65 -14.92
CA LEU A 137 14.02 0.22 -16.05
C LEU A 137 13.31 0.62 -17.35
N GLN A 138 14.08 1.15 -18.31
CA GLN A 138 13.52 1.58 -19.60
C GLN A 138 13.26 0.34 -20.46
N PRO A 139 12.02 0.10 -20.93
CA PRO A 139 11.71 -1.05 -21.77
C PRO A 139 12.47 -0.98 -23.11
N GLY A 140 13.13 -2.06 -23.50
CA GLY A 140 13.73 -2.20 -24.83
C GLY A 140 15.11 -1.56 -25.02
N LYS A 141 15.69 -0.99 -23.96
CA LYS A 141 17.14 -0.83 -23.90
C LYS A 141 17.75 -2.14 -23.42
N HIS A 142 18.92 -2.51 -23.96
CA HIS A 142 19.58 -3.76 -23.60
C HIS A 142 19.81 -3.79 -22.08
N ASP A 143 19.87 -4.97 -21.47
CA ASP A 143 20.15 -5.11 -20.02
C ASP A 143 21.46 -4.39 -19.63
N ASP A 144 22.39 -4.26 -20.59
CA ASP A 144 23.67 -3.55 -20.46
C ASP A 144 23.52 -2.01 -20.38
N ASP A 145 22.42 -1.46 -20.91
CA ASP A 145 22.06 -0.03 -20.85
C ASP A 145 21.29 0.34 -19.56
N ALA A 146 21.05 -0.62 -18.65
CA ALA A 146 20.47 -0.36 -17.33
C ALA A 146 21.29 0.66 -16.51
N ALA A 147 22.58 0.82 -16.87
CA ALA A 147 23.46 1.88 -16.37
C ALA A 147 22.90 3.30 -16.56
N GLY A 148 22.06 3.54 -17.57
CA GLY A 148 21.40 4.84 -17.78
C GLY A 148 20.41 5.21 -16.66
N GLY A 149 19.98 4.23 -15.88
CA GLY A 149 19.14 4.40 -14.71
C GLY A 149 19.91 4.34 -13.40
N GLY A 150 21.24 4.38 -13.38
CA GLY A 150 22.07 4.28 -12.16
C GLY A 150 21.83 3.04 -11.31
N VAL A 151 21.33 1.97 -11.93
CA VAL A 151 21.25 0.62 -11.35
C VAL A 151 22.42 -0.17 -11.91
N ASP A 152 23.22 -0.75 -11.03
CA ASP A 152 24.32 -1.63 -11.42
C ASP A 152 23.73 -2.97 -11.94
N ALA A 153 24.02 -3.30 -13.20
CA ALA A 153 23.49 -4.47 -13.88
C ALA A 153 23.99 -5.78 -13.24
N ASP A 154 25.25 -5.83 -12.81
CA ASP A 154 25.85 -6.99 -12.17
C ASP A 154 25.24 -7.19 -10.77
N GLU A 155 25.02 -6.08 -10.05
CA GLU A 155 24.32 -6.13 -8.77
C GLU A 155 22.89 -6.65 -8.95
N LEU A 156 22.14 -6.11 -9.92
CA LEU A 156 20.77 -6.55 -10.23
C LEU A 156 20.69 -8.04 -10.58
N GLU A 157 21.62 -8.50 -11.41
CA GLU A 157 21.72 -9.90 -11.84
C GLU A 157 21.99 -10.83 -10.64
N ARG A 158 22.81 -10.41 -9.68
CA ARG A 158 23.03 -11.14 -8.42
C ARG A 158 21.75 -11.35 -7.61
N TYR A 159 20.84 -10.38 -7.57
CA TYR A 159 19.55 -10.53 -6.89
C TYR A 159 18.64 -11.53 -7.60
N VAL A 160 18.58 -11.48 -8.93
CA VAL A 160 17.79 -12.43 -9.74
C VAL A 160 18.30 -13.86 -9.53
N GLN A 161 19.61 -14.07 -9.59
CA GLN A 161 20.21 -15.39 -9.36
C GLN A 161 19.95 -15.91 -7.94
N HIS A 162 19.98 -15.02 -6.94
CA HIS A 162 19.60 -15.39 -5.58
C HIS A 162 18.14 -15.83 -5.50
N LEU A 163 17.23 -15.11 -6.18
CA LEU A 163 15.82 -15.47 -6.23
C LEU A 163 15.62 -16.84 -6.89
N GLU A 164 16.23 -17.06 -8.06
CA GLU A 164 16.19 -18.32 -8.81
C GLU A 164 16.66 -19.50 -7.96
N LYS A 165 17.78 -19.32 -7.24
CA LYS A 165 18.30 -20.33 -6.31
C LYS A 165 17.30 -20.68 -5.21
N ASN A 166 16.59 -19.70 -4.67
CA ASN A 166 15.59 -19.92 -3.60
C ASN A 166 14.25 -20.45 -4.13
N LEU A 167 13.95 -20.27 -5.42
CA LEU A 167 12.78 -20.86 -6.07
C LEU A 167 12.96 -22.36 -6.34
N GLY A 168 14.21 -22.82 -6.47
CA GLY A 168 14.57 -24.23 -6.54
C GLY A 168 13.80 -24.97 -7.64
N SER A 169 13.08 -26.02 -7.25
CA SER A 169 12.29 -26.88 -8.15
C SER A 169 11.06 -26.21 -8.78
N SER A 170 10.67 -25.01 -8.34
CA SER A 170 9.53 -24.27 -8.91
C SER A 170 9.81 -23.79 -10.34
N LEU A 171 11.09 -23.74 -10.73
CA LEU A 171 11.54 -23.43 -12.07
C LEU A 171 12.04 -24.73 -12.73
N PRO A 172 11.44 -25.20 -13.84
CA PRO A 172 11.86 -26.45 -14.50
C PRO A 172 13.35 -26.48 -14.89
N SER A 173 13.91 -25.32 -15.23
CA SER A 173 15.32 -25.14 -15.58
C SER A 173 16.17 -24.55 -14.43
N GLY A 174 15.59 -24.34 -13.26
CA GLY A 174 16.20 -23.58 -12.17
C GLY A 174 16.40 -22.09 -12.47
N ARG A 175 15.88 -21.58 -13.60
CA ARG A 175 15.95 -20.18 -14.02
C ARG A 175 14.64 -19.67 -14.58
N PHE A 176 14.38 -18.37 -14.45
CA PHE A 176 13.27 -17.74 -15.16
C PHE A 176 13.51 -17.84 -16.67
N PRO A 177 12.47 -18.05 -17.48
CA PRO A 177 12.64 -17.98 -18.93
C PRO A 177 13.09 -16.58 -19.35
N GLU A 178 13.97 -16.53 -20.34
CA GLU A 178 14.58 -15.28 -20.80
C GLU A 178 13.58 -14.33 -21.47
N GLY A 179 13.93 -13.05 -21.48
CA GLY A 179 13.16 -11.99 -22.12
C GLY A 179 12.09 -11.37 -21.22
N MET A 180 11.10 -10.75 -21.86
CA MET A 180 10.05 -9.95 -21.22
C MET A 180 8.68 -10.42 -21.69
N ASN A 181 7.80 -10.75 -20.74
CA ASN A 181 6.39 -10.90 -21.04
C ASN A 181 5.76 -9.50 -21.05
N ARG A 182 5.17 -9.11 -22.18
CA ARG A 182 4.57 -7.78 -22.37
C ARG A 182 3.15 -7.68 -21.85
N ASP A 183 2.51 -8.80 -21.57
CA ASP A 183 1.14 -8.84 -21.05
C ASP A 183 1.09 -8.69 -19.53
N ILE A 184 2.27 -8.67 -18.89
CA ILE A 184 2.45 -8.54 -17.45
C ILE A 184 3.20 -7.26 -17.13
N GLU A 185 2.73 -6.52 -16.13
CA GLU A 185 3.47 -5.42 -15.53
C GLU A 185 3.78 -5.65 -14.05
N VAL A 186 4.86 -5.00 -13.61
CA VAL A 186 5.23 -4.89 -12.20
C VAL A 186 4.35 -3.83 -11.56
N LEU A 187 3.81 -4.11 -10.38
CA LEU A 187 3.15 -3.13 -9.53
C LEU A 187 4.19 -2.19 -8.92
N GLN A 188 4.23 -0.93 -9.36
CA GLN A 188 5.21 0.07 -8.91
C GLN A 188 4.55 1.24 -8.18
N PHE A 189 3.96 0.99 -7.01
CA PHE A 189 3.10 1.95 -6.30
C PHE A 189 3.74 3.32 -6.04
N SER A 190 5.07 3.39 -5.86
CA SER A 190 5.79 4.65 -5.64
C SER A 190 6.09 5.44 -6.92
N LEU A 191 6.06 4.79 -8.10
CA LEU A 191 6.42 5.39 -9.39
C LEU A 191 5.26 5.49 -10.39
N GLU A 192 4.19 4.73 -10.16
CA GLU A 192 2.95 4.82 -10.94
C GLU A 192 2.11 5.99 -10.46
N PRO A 193 1.56 6.81 -11.37
CA PRO A 193 0.67 7.89 -11.00
C PRO A 193 -0.54 7.33 -10.22
N VAL A 194 -0.77 7.81 -9.00
CA VAL A 194 -1.95 7.43 -8.24
C VAL A 194 -3.18 7.93 -8.99
N ARG A 195 -3.95 6.99 -9.53
CA ARG A 195 -5.25 7.28 -10.13
C ARG A 195 -6.25 7.54 -9.00
N CYS A 196 -6.28 8.78 -8.51
CA CYS A 196 -7.33 9.20 -7.59
C CYS A 196 -8.59 9.55 -8.38
N HIS A 197 -9.63 8.74 -8.19
CA HIS A 197 -10.98 9.09 -8.64
C HIS A 197 -11.58 10.11 -7.67
N TRP A 198 -12.35 11.04 -8.24
CA TRP A 198 -13.20 11.94 -7.46
C TRP A 198 -14.17 11.10 -6.60
N LYS A 199 -14.32 11.49 -5.34
CA LYS A 199 -15.32 10.92 -4.44
C LYS A 199 -16.18 12.07 -3.90
N PRO A 200 -17.51 11.93 -3.87
CA PRO A 200 -18.36 12.96 -3.33
C PRO A 200 -18.05 13.27 -1.86
N PHE A 201 -18.28 14.51 -1.43
CA PHE A 201 -18.08 14.96 -0.05
C PHE A 201 -18.81 14.07 0.95
N CYS A 202 -20.03 13.65 0.63
CA CYS A 202 -20.84 12.81 1.51
C CYS A 202 -20.15 11.48 1.89
N VAL A 203 -19.33 10.92 1.00
CA VAL A 203 -18.54 9.71 1.30
C VAL A 203 -17.55 10.00 2.43
N PHE A 204 -16.83 11.12 2.36
CA PHE A 204 -15.90 11.51 3.43
C PHE A 204 -16.63 11.85 4.72
N ALA A 205 -17.78 12.54 4.65
CA ALA A 205 -18.59 12.83 5.82
C ALA A 205 -19.05 11.55 6.55
N ILE A 206 -19.50 10.53 5.81
CA ILE A 206 -19.87 9.22 6.36
C ILE A 206 -18.65 8.54 7.01
N LEU A 207 -17.49 8.56 6.35
CA LEU A 207 -16.27 7.95 6.88
C LEU A 207 -15.76 8.66 8.14
N GLU A 208 -15.89 9.99 8.23
CA GLU A 208 -15.55 10.75 9.43
C GLU A 208 -16.51 10.43 10.57
N LEU A 209 -17.82 10.37 10.30
CA LEU A 209 -18.81 10.00 11.30
C LEU A 209 -18.59 8.57 11.83
N ALA A 210 -18.32 7.63 10.93
CA ALA A 210 -18.00 6.25 11.29
C ALA A 210 -16.76 6.17 12.19
N TRP A 211 -15.73 6.95 11.89
CA TRP A 211 -14.55 7.00 12.75
C TRP A 211 -14.78 7.69 14.08
N PHE A 212 -15.59 8.75 14.12
CA PHE A 212 -15.93 9.37 15.39
C PHE A 212 -16.64 8.37 16.31
N GLY A 213 -17.62 7.62 15.78
CA GLY A 213 -18.26 6.52 16.51
C GLY A 213 -17.25 5.47 16.98
N PHE A 214 -16.32 5.09 16.11
CA PHE A 214 -15.22 4.18 16.45
C PHE A 214 -14.28 4.70 17.54
N ALA A 215 -13.87 5.96 17.45
CA ALA A 215 -13.02 6.61 18.44
C ALA A 215 -13.68 6.54 19.82
N LEU A 216 -14.99 6.82 19.90
CA LEU A 216 -15.76 6.68 21.13
C LEU A 216 -15.73 5.25 21.68
N VAL A 217 -15.87 4.24 20.81
CA VAL A 217 -15.76 2.82 21.21
C VAL A 217 -14.37 2.51 21.76
N LEU A 218 -13.31 2.96 21.11
CA LEU A 218 -11.94 2.75 21.60
C LEU A 218 -11.67 3.46 22.93
N PHE A 219 -12.16 4.69 23.09
CA PHE A 219 -12.08 5.41 24.37
C PHE A 219 -12.84 4.67 25.47
N ALA A 220 -14.04 4.15 25.18
CA ALA A 220 -14.79 3.32 26.12
C ALA A 220 -14.05 2.00 26.44
N MET A 221 -13.30 1.48 25.46
CA MET A 221 -12.36 0.38 25.64
C MET A 221 -11.01 0.84 26.22
N GLY A 222 -10.90 2.00 26.86
CA GLY A 222 -9.71 2.44 27.59
C GLY A 222 -8.47 2.72 26.73
N PHE A 223 -8.62 2.82 25.41
CA PHE A 223 -7.55 3.32 24.55
C PHE A 223 -7.49 4.84 24.61
N SER A 224 -6.30 5.37 24.36
CA SER A 224 -6.01 6.79 24.20
C SER A 224 -5.43 7.03 22.81
N TYR A 225 -5.86 8.09 22.16
CA TYR A 225 -5.26 8.51 20.89
C TYR A 225 -3.94 9.25 21.15
N ARG A 226 -2.91 8.93 20.36
CA ARG A 226 -1.58 9.53 20.42
C ARG A 226 -1.04 9.75 19.02
N ARG A 227 -0.06 10.63 18.91
CA ARG A 227 0.71 10.87 17.69
C ARG A 227 2.17 10.99 18.05
N LYS A 228 3.03 10.33 17.27
CA LYS A 228 4.49 10.46 17.37
C LYS A 228 5.04 10.55 15.96
N ASP A 229 5.82 11.59 15.71
CA ASP A 229 6.28 11.94 14.38
C ASP A 229 5.06 12.04 13.42
N ASP A 230 5.12 11.36 12.27
CA ASP A 230 4.04 11.36 11.29
C ASP A 230 2.97 10.29 11.54
N VAL A 231 3.13 9.43 12.55
CA VAL A 231 2.24 8.29 12.80
C VAL A 231 1.27 8.58 13.94
N ALA A 232 -0.02 8.40 13.64
CA ALA A 232 -1.08 8.36 14.63
C ALA A 232 -1.31 6.92 15.10
N TYR A 233 -1.66 6.73 16.36
CA TYR A 233 -1.95 5.42 16.90
C TYR A 233 -2.85 5.51 18.13
N TRP A 234 -3.57 4.42 18.39
CA TRP A 234 -4.32 4.19 19.61
C TRP A 234 -3.47 3.35 20.56
N ILE A 235 -3.37 3.76 21.82
CA ILE A 235 -2.66 3.00 22.85
C ILE A 235 -3.56 2.72 24.03
N ARG A 236 -3.56 1.48 24.52
CA ARG A 236 -4.07 1.12 25.83
C ARG A 236 -2.92 0.58 26.66
N GLU A 237 -2.55 1.31 27.70
CA GLU A 237 -1.49 0.91 28.61
C GLU A 237 -1.93 -0.30 29.44
N GLY A 238 -1.06 -1.31 29.52
CA GLY A 238 -1.27 -2.46 30.38
C GLY A 238 -1.14 -2.06 31.85
N ARG A 239 -2.05 -2.54 32.71
CA ARG A 239 -2.03 -2.24 34.16
C ARG A 239 -1.44 -3.37 35.02
N ALA A 240 -0.70 -4.31 34.42
CA ALA A 240 -0.21 -5.46 35.18
C ALA A 240 0.84 -5.04 36.23
N ALA A 241 0.60 -5.38 37.50
CA ALA A 241 1.50 -5.19 38.63
C ALA A 241 2.73 -6.13 38.64
N GLY A 242 3.02 -6.79 37.51
CA GLY A 242 4.07 -7.80 37.37
C GLY A 242 5.16 -7.38 36.38
N GLN A 243 5.97 -8.35 35.94
CA GLN A 243 7.02 -8.09 34.95
C GLN A 243 6.42 -7.53 33.65
N PRO A 244 7.03 -6.49 33.06
CA PRO A 244 6.53 -5.87 31.84
C PRO A 244 6.54 -6.89 30.70
N LYS A 245 5.37 -7.16 30.12
CA LYS A 245 5.22 -7.98 28.92
C LYS A 245 5.43 -7.08 27.67
N PRO A 246 6.00 -7.61 26.58
CA PRO A 246 6.15 -6.84 25.35
C PRO A 246 4.77 -6.38 24.83
N PRO A 247 4.64 -5.13 24.36
CA PRO A 247 3.41 -4.61 23.79
C PRO A 247 2.97 -5.40 22.56
N VAL A 248 1.66 -5.46 22.33
CA VAL A 248 1.11 -5.96 21.06
C VAL A 248 0.87 -4.77 20.14
N VAL A 249 1.49 -4.80 18.97
CA VAL A 249 1.36 -3.77 17.93
C VAL A 249 0.48 -4.31 16.81
N LEU A 250 -0.74 -3.79 16.70
CA LEU A 250 -1.65 -4.06 15.60
C LEU A 250 -1.30 -3.16 14.41
N LEU A 251 -0.92 -3.78 13.29
CA LEU A 251 -0.71 -3.14 12.00
C LEU A 251 -1.84 -3.56 11.06
N HIS A 252 -2.72 -2.63 10.70
CA HIS A 252 -3.78 -2.90 9.72
C HIS A 252 -3.30 -2.63 8.29
N GLY A 253 -3.90 -3.31 7.32
CA GLY A 253 -3.71 -3.06 5.89
C GLY A 253 -4.48 -1.84 5.36
N VAL A 254 -4.47 -1.66 4.05
CA VAL A 254 -5.19 -0.57 3.36
C VAL A 254 -6.70 -0.66 3.64
N GLY A 255 -7.31 0.43 4.09
CA GLY A 255 -8.77 0.48 4.28
C GLY A 255 -9.21 1.40 5.41
N LEU A 256 -10.20 0.94 6.17
CA LEU A 256 -10.86 1.71 7.25
C LEU A 256 -10.07 1.71 8.56
N GLY A 257 -8.74 1.70 8.51
CA GLY A 257 -7.95 1.85 9.72
C GLY A 257 -8.08 0.63 10.64
N VAL A 258 -8.09 0.90 11.94
CA VAL A 258 -8.31 -0.11 12.99
C VAL A 258 -9.78 -0.54 13.13
N LEU A 259 -10.74 0.19 12.52
CA LEU A 259 -12.18 -0.04 12.66
C LEU A 259 -12.63 -1.50 12.42
N PRO A 260 -12.19 -2.21 11.35
CA PRO A 260 -12.62 -3.59 11.12
C PRO A 260 -12.14 -4.58 12.19
N TYR A 261 -11.18 -4.18 13.03
CA TYR A 261 -10.47 -5.03 13.97
C TYR A 261 -10.94 -4.85 15.42
N ILE A 262 -11.92 -3.98 15.69
CA ILE A 262 -12.41 -3.71 17.05
C ILE A 262 -12.95 -4.98 17.72
N SER A 263 -13.76 -5.76 16.98
CA SER A 263 -14.35 -6.98 17.51
C SER A 263 -13.27 -7.98 17.93
N MET A 264 -12.24 -8.14 17.09
CA MET A 264 -11.06 -8.93 17.38
C MET A 264 -10.28 -8.37 18.58
N LEU A 265 -10.00 -7.06 18.63
CA LEU A 265 -9.31 -6.43 19.77
C LEU A 265 -10.08 -6.64 21.07
N GLY A 266 -11.40 -6.47 21.05
CA GLY A 266 -12.27 -6.71 22.19
C GLY A 266 -12.31 -8.17 22.62
N TRP A 267 -12.31 -9.11 21.66
CA TRP A 267 -12.24 -10.54 21.94
C TRP A 267 -10.88 -10.93 22.55
N ILE A 268 -9.76 -10.54 21.94
CA ILE A 268 -8.43 -10.86 22.48
C ILE A 268 -8.22 -10.21 23.84
N GLY A 269 -8.62 -8.95 24.02
CA GLY A 269 -8.51 -8.26 25.29
C GLY A 269 -9.33 -8.88 26.42
N LYS A 270 -10.44 -9.57 26.09
CA LYS A 270 -11.21 -10.39 27.05
C LYS A 270 -10.51 -11.70 27.39
N GLN A 271 -9.87 -12.37 26.43
CA GLN A 271 -9.20 -13.66 26.64
C GLN A 271 -7.87 -13.52 27.40
N GLU A 272 -7.02 -12.59 26.96
CA GLU A 272 -5.66 -12.39 27.49
C GLU A 272 -5.63 -11.48 28.72
N GLY A 273 -6.75 -10.81 29.01
CA GLY A 273 -6.82 -9.67 29.89
C GLY A 273 -6.11 -8.44 29.32
N TRP A 274 -6.58 -7.27 29.70
CA TRP A 274 -5.96 -5.99 29.33
C TRP A 274 -4.67 -5.67 30.13
N GLY A 275 -3.94 -6.71 30.55
CA GLY A 275 -2.75 -6.59 31.40
C GLY A 275 -1.49 -6.13 30.64
N ARG A 276 -1.45 -6.35 29.32
CA ARG A 276 -0.35 -5.92 28.43
C ARG A 276 -0.70 -4.61 27.70
N THR A 277 0.31 -3.88 27.27
CA THR A 277 0.13 -2.68 26.45
C THR A 277 -0.29 -3.06 25.02
N TRP A 278 -1.27 -2.35 24.48
CA TRP A 278 -1.77 -2.51 23.12
C TRP A 278 -1.55 -1.23 22.34
N ILE A 279 -0.95 -1.33 21.16
CA ILE A 279 -0.71 -0.22 20.24
C ILE A 279 -1.36 -0.57 18.91
N ALA A 280 -2.42 0.13 18.52
CA ALA A 280 -3.06 -0.04 17.22
C ALA A 280 -2.72 1.17 16.35
N VAL A 281 -1.88 0.92 15.34
CA VAL A 281 -1.31 2.00 14.53
C VAL A 281 -2.29 2.38 13.43
N GLU A 282 -2.54 3.68 13.26
CA GLU A 282 -3.33 4.19 12.15
C GLU A 282 -2.38 4.48 10.98
N SER A 283 -2.52 3.71 9.90
CA SER A 283 -1.73 3.96 8.69
C SER A 283 -2.05 5.35 8.13
N PRO A 284 -1.02 6.13 7.75
CA PRO A 284 -1.19 7.45 7.13
C PRO A 284 -1.96 7.40 5.80
N GLU A 285 -2.23 6.21 5.26
CA GLU A 285 -2.94 5.99 4.00
C GLU A 285 -4.46 6.22 4.08
N TYR A 286 -5.02 6.47 5.27
CA TYR A 286 -6.45 6.72 5.40
C TYR A 286 -6.86 8.01 4.67
N PRO A 287 -8.03 8.07 4.00
CA PRO A 287 -8.56 9.28 3.33
C PRO A 287 -8.68 10.54 4.21
N ARG A 288 -8.45 10.41 5.52
CA ARG A 288 -8.46 11.45 6.54
C ARG A 288 -7.36 12.48 6.35
N TYR A 289 -6.28 12.14 5.68
CA TYR A 289 -5.20 13.09 5.44
C TYR A 289 -5.55 14.01 4.26
N HIS A 290 -6.33 15.03 4.60
CA HIS A 290 -6.27 16.36 4.00
C HIS A 290 -4.91 17.05 4.19
N ALA A 291 -4.01 16.45 4.96
CA ALA A 291 -2.69 16.98 5.31
C ALA A 291 -1.56 16.15 4.68
N THR A 292 -0.99 16.67 3.59
CA THR A 292 0.44 16.92 3.34
C THR A 292 1.54 15.87 3.59
N SER A 293 1.37 14.82 4.39
CA SER A 293 2.42 13.82 4.59
C SER A 293 2.29 12.72 3.54
N LEU A 294 3.01 12.93 2.44
CA LEU A 294 3.50 11.91 1.52
C LEU A 294 3.61 10.52 2.17
N MET A 295 3.20 9.46 1.44
CA MET A 295 3.42 8.08 1.86
C MET A 295 4.88 7.91 2.33
N SER A 296 5.05 7.55 3.60
CA SER A 296 6.35 7.18 4.12
C SER A 296 6.81 5.94 3.36
N VAL A 297 8.08 5.93 2.95
CA VAL A 297 8.68 4.70 2.43
C VAL A 297 8.58 3.65 3.55
N PRO A 298 8.36 2.35 3.27
CA PRO A 298 8.22 1.34 4.34
C PRO A 298 9.29 1.41 5.43
N MET A 299 10.52 1.80 5.05
CA MET A 299 11.64 2.06 5.97
C MET A 299 11.38 3.20 6.95
N ASP A 300 10.82 4.32 6.50
CA ASP A 300 10.45 5.43 7.38
C ASP A 300 9.34 5.00 8.34
N TYR A 301 8.36 4.23 7.86
CA TYR A 301 7.31 3.69 8.71
C TYR A 301 7.85 2.78 9.81
N ALA A 302 8.76 1.85 9.48
CA ALA A 302 9.41 1.00 10.47
C ALA A 302 10.25 1.80 11.48
N ARG A 303 10.97 2.83 11.02
CA ARG A 303 11.70 3.74 11.91
C ARG A 303 10.74 4.46 12.87
N THR A 304 9.61 4.94 12.37
CA THR A 304 8.59 5.58 13.21
C THR A 304 7.95 4.59 14.19
N LEU A 305 7.67 3.35 13.78
CA LEU A 305 7.19 2.30 14.70
C LEU A 305 8.20 2.03 15.83
N LYS A 306 9.50 1.96 15.50
CA LYS A 306 10.56 1.85 16.50
C LYS A 306 10.55 3.04 17.46
N ASN A 307 10.40 4.27 16.96
CA ASN A 307 10.30 5.46 17.81
C ASN A 307 9.06 5.43 18.71
N VAL A 308 7.92 4.93 18.22
CA VAL A 308 6.71 4.73 19.02
C VAL A 308 6.97 3.73 20.15
N LEU A 309 7.59 2.58 19.86
CA LEU A 309 7.93 1.58 20.88
C LEU A 309 8.89 2.11 21.93
N MET A 310 9.95 2.81 21.49
CA MET A 310 10.92 3.44 22.39
C MET A 310 10.29 4.53 23.26
N ALA A 311 9.34 5.31 22.72
CA ALA A 311 8.59 6.30 23.49
C ALA A 311 7.73 5.68 24.59
N HIS A 312 7.39 4.40 24.47
CA HIS A 312 6.65 3.61 25.46
C HIS A 312 7.55 2.60 26.19
N GLY A 313 8.86 2.86 26.23
CA GLY A 313 9.83 2.11 27.03
C GLY A 313 9.99 0.64 26.62
N SER A 314 9.63 0.28 25.40
CA SER A 314 9.66 -1.09 24.91
C SER A 314 10.68 -1.25 23.79
N ALA A 315 11.64 -2.16 23.96
CA ALA A 315 12.61 -2.53 22.92
C ALA A 315 12.08 -3.64 21.99
N GLU A 316 11.11 -4.42 22.48
CA GLU A 316 10.53 -5.57 21.78
C GLU A 316 9.01 -5.40 21.69
N ALA A 317 8.40 -6.05 20.71
CA ALA A 317 6.96 -6.03 20.51
C ALA A 317 6.47 -7.30 19.80
N ILE A 318 5.21 -7.66 20.04
CA ILE A 318 4.51 -8.69 19.27
C ILE A 318 3.71 -7.99 18.19
N PHE A 319 4.07 -8.19 16.93
CA PHE A 319 3.34 -7.59 15.80
C PHE A 319 2.17 -8.48 15.38
N LEU A 320 0.96 -7.93 15.49
CA LEU A 320 -0.25 -8.51 14.91
C LEU A 320 -0.52 -7.77 13.60
N VAL A 321 -0.28 -8.45 12.48
CA VAL A 321 -0.45 -7.87 11.15
C VAL A 321 -1.76 -8.36 10.55
N CYS A 322 -2.64 -7.45 10.20
CA CYS A 322 -3.94 -7.79 9.63
C CYS A 322 -4.12 -7.19 8.24
N GLY A 323 -4.29 -8.08 7.26
CA GLY A 323 -4.61 -7.75 5.87
C GLY A 323 -4.66 -9.05 5.07
N ARG A 324 -5.18 -9.01 3.83
CA ARG A 324 -4.76 -10.06 2.88
C ARG A 324 -3.23 -10.00 2.85
N PRO A 325 -2.53 -11.14 2.80
CA PRO A 325 -1.09 -11.15 2.54
C PRO A 325 -0.86 -10.58 1.14
N CYS A 326 -0.90 -9.25 1.02
CA CYS A 326 -0.22 -8.56 -0.05
C CYS A 326 1.24 -8.89 0.20
N SER A 327 1.91 -9.43 -0.82
CA SER A 327 3.32 -9.79 -0.84
C SER A 327 4.26 -8.64 -0.46
N CYS A 328 3.77 -7.46 -0.08
CA CYS A 328 4.53 -6.34 0.49
C CYS A 328 5.06 -6.58 1.91
N PHE A 329 4.50 -7.52 2.66
CA PHE A 329 4.76 -7.64 4.10
C PHE A 329 6.13 -8.19 4.57
N PRO A 330 6.88 -9.01 3.81
CA PRO A 330 8.17 -9.53 4.28
C PRO A 330 9.19 -8.44 4.65
N PHE A 331 9.06 -7.24 4.08
CA PHE A 331 9.91 -6.11 4.43
C PHE A 331 9.69 -5.62 5.88
N LEU A 332 8.48 -5.73 6.44
CA LEU A 332 8.20 -5.28 7.81
C LEU A 332 8.58 -6.32 8.86
N SER A 333 8.49 -7.62 8.53
CA SER A 333 8.90 -8.70 9.45
C SER A 333 10.42 -8.87 9.56
N CYS A 334 11.19 -8.28 8.64
CA CYS A 334 12.65 -8.35 8.62
C CYS A 334 13.34 -7.14 9.29
N LEU A 335 12.57 -6.14 9.74
CA LEU A 335 13.03 -4.92 10.38
C LEU A 335 12.88 -5.00 11.90
#